data_AF-A0A6G1K2A1-F1
#
_entry.id   AF-A0A6G1K2A1-F1
#
_cell.length_a   1.000
_cell.length_b   1.000
_cell.length_c   1.000
_cell.angle_alpha   90.00
_cell.angle_beta   90.00
_cell.angle_gamma   90.00
#
_symmetry.space_group_name_H-M   'P 1'
#
loop_
_entity.id
_entity.type
_entity.pdbx_description
1 polymer ?
#
loop_
_entity_poly.entity_id
_entity_poly.type
_entity_poly.pdbx_seq_one_letter_code
_entity_poly.pdbx_strand_id
1 'polypeptide(L)'
;MSTASLLTSALGLLALGARTVVADDSPTCVSYGMDFQDGGSYFQNSLSSDDFTFVSQFEGTLISLVCCQNDTAANIFISPSGDQTLCSDTNLQPDDTNQLSTCPITKGQLYSGDWSVVIISNNGDAAPIAYERDFSLSVGPQSTSTVS
;
A
#
# COMPACT_ATOMS: atom_id res chain seq x y z
N MET A 1 -80.54 17.45 2.34
CA MET A 1 -79.40 17.88 3.18
C MET A 1 -78.21 17.03 2.74
N SER A 2 -77.31 17.54 1.90
CA SER A 2 -76.09 18.27 2.28
C SER A 2 -75.14 17.34 3.07
N THR A 3 -73.87 17.08 2.74
CA THR A 3 -72.92 17.75 1.84
C THR A 3 -71.62 16.91 1.75
N ALA A 4 -70.94 17.05 0.61
CA ALA A 4 -69.49 17.25 0.46
C ALA A 4 -68.48 16.09 0.58
N SER A 5 -67.69 16.06 -0.48
CA SER A 5 -66.42 15.39 -0.75
C SER A 5 -65.24 16.09 -0.05
N LEU A 6 -64.14 15.35 0.19
CA LEU A 6 -62.73 15.67 -0.13
C LEU A 6 -61.67 15.31 0.93
N LEU A 7 -60.56 14.74 0.41
CA LEU A 7 -59.13 14.91 0.76
C LEU A 7 -58.43 13.97 1.78
N THR A 8 -57.46 13.21 1.23
CA THR A 8 -56.05 12.96 1.67
C THR A 8 -55.81 12.25 3.02
N SER A 9 -54.92 11.27 3.17
CA SER A 9 -53.51 11.29 2.78
C SER A 9 -52.94 9.87 2.68
N ALA A 10 -52.11 9.63 1.65
CA ALA A 10 -51.24 8.48 1.56
C ALA A 10 -50.10 8.62 2.59
N LEU A 11 -50.02 7.71 3.58
CA LEU A 11 -48.80 7.51 4.37
C LEU A 11 -47.96 6.42 3.70
N GLY A 12 -47.16 6.81 2.71
CA GLY A 12 -46.01 6.03 2.28
C GLY A 12 -44.89 6.20 3.30
N LEU A 13 -44.65 5.20 4.15
CA LEU A 13 -43.41 5.16 4.93
C LEU A 13 -42.25 4.84 3.99
N LEU A 14 -41.55 5.88 3.54
CA LEU A 14 -40.18 5.73 3.03
C LEU A 14 -39.29 5.36 4.22
N ALA A 15 -38.95 4.08 4.36
CA ALA A 15 -37.81 3.68 5.15
C ALA A 15 -36.54 4.09 4.40
N LEU A 16 -36.02 5.29 4.70
CA LEU A 16 -34.64 5.64 4.37
C LEU A 16 -33.74 4.76 5.25
N GLY A 17 -33.30 3.63 4.71
CA GLY A 17 -32.19 2.88 5.28
C GLY A 17 -30.94 3.75 5.18
N ALA A 18 -30.59 4.45 6.26
CA ALA A 18 -29.31 5.12 6.39
C ALA A 18 -28.22 4.04 6.34
N ARG A 19 -27.52 3.94 5.21
CA ARG A 19 -26.27 3.19 5.10
C ARG A 19 -25.23 4.02 5.85
N THR A 20 -25.07 3.80 7.14
CA THR A 20 -23.92 4.35 7.87
C THR A 20 -22.69 3.59 7.37
N VAL A 21 -21.89 4.22 6.50
CA VAL A 21 -20.51 3.80 6.26
C VAL A 21 -19.77 4.23 7.52
N VAL A 22 -19.60 3.31 8.46
CA VAL A 22 -18.70 3.53 9.59
C VAL A 22 -17.30 3.50 8.98
N ALA A 23 -16.58 4.63 9.02
CA ALA A 23 -15.14 4.58 8.81
C ALA A 23 -14.59 3.67 9.92
N ASP A 24 -14.00 2.54 9.53
CA ASP A 24 -13.43 1.60 10.49
C ASP A 24 -12.20 2.26 11.10
N ASP A 25 -12.37 2.87 12.26
CA ASP A 25 -11.31 3.41 13.13
C ASP A 25 -10.57 2.25 13.84
N SER A 26 -10.48 1.08 13.18
CA SER A 26 -9.69 -0.03 13.66
C SER A 26 -8.23 0.40 13.66
N PRO A 27 -7.47 0.13 14.74
CA PRO A 27 -6.07 0.48 14.71
C PRO A 27 -5.38 -0.38 13.66
N THR A 28 -4.76 0.27 12.69
CA THR A 28 -4.13 -0.39 11.54
C THR A 28 -2.62 -0.41 11.72
N CYS A 29 -2.02 -1.54 11.35
CA CYS A 29 -0.57 -1.63 11.13
C CYS A 29 -0.30 -0.92 9.80
N VAL A 30 0.49 0.15 9.81
CA VAL A 30 0.73 1.00 8.63
C VAL A 30 2.10 0.69 8.05
N SER A 31 2.20 0.65 6.71
CA SER A 31 3.48 0.51 6.01
C SER A 31 3.96 1.84 5.46
N TYR A 32 5.21 2.18 5.75
CA TYR A 32 5.91 3.36 5.22
C TYR A 32 7.07 2.95 4.32
N GLY A 33 7.18 3.57 3.15
CA GLY A 33 8.30 3.37 2.26
C GLY A 33 9.51 4.24 2.61
N MET A 34 10.65 3.64 2.91
CA MET A 34 11.83 4.40 3.36
C MET A 34 12.72 4.87 2.22
N ASP A 35 12.90 4.05 1.20
CA ASP A 35 13.72 4.33 0.02
C ASP A 35 12.89 4.75 -1.20
N PHE A 36 11.73 4.12 -1.40
CA PHE A 36 10.75 4.48 -2.42
C PHE A 36 9.47 4.99 -1.76
N GLN A 37 9.09 6.24 -1.98
CA GLN A 37 7.88 6.83 -1.41
C GLN A 37 6.82 6.95 -2.51
N ASP A 38 5.56 6.91 -2.09
CA ASP A 38 4.44 7.14 -3.00
C ASP A 38 4.55 8.50 -3.70
N GLY A 39 4.34 8.51 -5.02
CA GLY A 39 4.57 9.65 -5.91
C GLY A 39 6.05 10.02 -6.14
N GLY A 40 7.00 9.26 -5.61
CA GLY A 40 8.43 9.56 -5.71
C GLY A 40 9.04 9.32 -7.10
N SER A 41 10.25 9.83 -7.32
CA SER A 41 11.01 9.61 -8.55
C SER A 41 12.47 9.28 -8.25
N TYR A 42 12.95 8.16 -8.78
CA TYR A 42 14.23 7.58 -8.38
C TYR A 42 15.04 7.10 -9.59
N PHE A 43 16.36 7.15 -9.47
CA PHE A 43 17.27 6.63 -10.50
C PHE A 43 17.72 5.21 -10.19
N GLN A 44 17.75 4.34 -11.19
CA GLN A 44 18.36 3.00 -11.10
C GLN A 44 19.47 2.83 -12.15
N ASN A 45 20.58 2.24 -11.71
CA ASN A 45 21.72 1.99 -12.58
C ASN A 45 21.45 0.75 -13.44
N SER A 46 21.28 0.95 -14.75
CA SER A 46 21.04 -0.12 -15.72
C SER A 46 22.21 -1.09 -15.89
N LEU A 47 23.38 -0.77 -15.35
CA LEU A 47 24.57 -1.63 -15.39
C LEU A 47 24.78 -2.44 -14.10
N SER A 48 23.92 -2.25 -13.08
CA SER A 48 24.03 -3.02 -11.84
C SER A 48 23.41 -4.40 -11.99
N SER A 49 24.18 -5.42 -11.61
CA SER A 49 23.71 -6.80 -11.46
C SER A 49 23.15 -7.09 -10.07
N ASP A 50 23.07 -6.10 -9.19
CA ASP A 50 22.51 -6.28 -7.86
C ASP A 50 21.00 -6.46 -7.97
N ASP A 51 20.44 -7.26 -7.07
CA ASP A 51 18.99 -7.41 -6.96
C ASP A 51 18.32 -6.07 -6.67
N PHE A 52 17.13 -5.87 -7.21
CA PHE A 52 16.28 -4.78 -6.79
C PHE A 52 15.76 -5.08 -5.38
N THR A 53 15.90 -4.08 -4.52
CA THR A 53 15.45 -4.16 -3.13
C THR A 53 14.66 -2.91 -2.80
N PHE A 54 13.72 -3.05 -1.87
CA PHE A 54 13.06 -1.91 -1.26
C PHE A 54 12.96 -2.08 0.25
N VAL A 55 12.84 -0.97 0.95
CA VAL A 55 12.73 -0.93 2.41
C VAL A 55 11.37 -0.37 2.80
N SER A 56 10.73 -1.09 3.72
CA SER A 56 9.52 -0.65 4.40
C SER A 56 9.76 -0.59 5.91
N GLN A 57 9.08 0.32 6.59
CA GLN A 57 8.86 0.28 8.03
C GLN A 57 7.39 0.05 8.32
N PHE A 58 7.10 -0.59 9.44
CA PHE A 58 5.75 -0.84 9.88
C PHE A 58 5.54 -0.16 11.24
N GLU A 59 4.38 0.43 11.47
CA GLU A 59 4.04 1.12 12.73
C GLU A 59 2.58 0.89 13.10
N GLY A 60 2.32 0.60 14.38
CA GLY A 60 0.95 0.58 14.93
C GLY A 60 0.45 1.99 15.28
N THR A 61 -0.74 2.35 14.81
CA THR A 61 -1.30 3.71 14.99
C THR A 61 -2.01 3.96 16.33
N LEU A 62 -2.22 2.94 17.20
CA LEU A 62 -2.73 3.13 18.57
C LEU A 62 -2.05 2.25 19.62
N ILE A 63 -1.87 2.84 20.80
CA ILE A 63 -1.22 2.22 21.96
C ILE A 63 -2.13 1.09 22.50
N SER A 64 -1.63 -0.15 22.35
CA SER A 64 -1.96 -1.33 23.17
C SER A 64 -3.21 -2.17 22.86
N LEU A 65 -4.01 -1.90 21.82
CA LEU A 65 -5.14 -2.79 21.49
C LEU A 65 -5.19 -3.32 20.05
N VAL A 66 -4.54 -2.68 19.06
CA VAL A 66 -4.13 -3.32 17.80
C VAL A 66 -2.83 -2.65 17.31
N CYS A 67 -1.75 -3.42 17.24
CA CYS A 67 -0.45 -3.04 16.67
C CYS A 67 -0.17 -3.94 15.46
N CYS A 68 0.92 -3.69 14.74
CA CYS A 68 1.51 -4.71 13.88
C CYS A 68 1.72 -6.00 14.71
N GLN A 69 1.13 -7.10 14.28
CA GLN A 69 1.27 -8.39 14.96
C GLN A 69 2.55 -9.08 14.52
N ASN A 70 2.96 -10.12 15.24
CA ASN A 70 4.07 -10.97 14.83
C ASN A 70 3.67 -11.83 13.63
N ASP A 71 3.71 -11.23 12.45
CA ASP A 71 3.40 -11.81 11.16
C ASP A 71 4.34 -11.22 10.09
N THR A 72 4.23 -11.76 8.89
CA THR A 72 4.96 -11.32 7.69
C THR A 72 4.03 -10.73 6.64
N ALA A 73 4.54 -9.81 5.84
CA ALA A 73 3.88 -9.31 4.66
C ALA A 73 4.48 -9.88 3.38
N ALA A 74 3.60 -10.30 2.48
CA ALA A 74 3.93 -10.61 1.10
C ALA A 74 4.12 -9.32 0.32
N ASN A 75 5.19 -9.28 -0.48
CA ASN A 75 5.69 -8.09 -1.15
C ASN A 75 5.65 -8.31 -2.66
N ILE A 76 4.88 -7.50 -3.39
CA ILE A 76 4.68 -7.64 -4.83
C ILE A 76 5.18 -6.38 -5.52
N PHE A 77 6.13 -6.54 -6.43
CA PHE A 77 6.64 -5.47 -7.27
C PHE A 77 5.99 -5.54 -8.65
N ILE A 78 5.40 -4.42 -9.09
CA ILE A 78 4.59 -4.34 -10.29
C ILE A 78 5.29 -3.42 -11.29
N SER A 79 5.51 -3.96 -12.49
CA SER A 79 6.15 -3.23 -13.59
C SER A 79 5.21 -2.29 -14.33
N PRO A 80 5.73 -1.33 -15.13
CA PRO A 80 4.92 -0.46 -15.95
C PRO A 80 4.03 -1.20 -16.97
N SER A 81 4.37 -2.45 -17.33
CA SER A 81 3.51 -3.31 -18.18
C SER A 81 2.41 -4.03 -17.40
N GLY A 82 2.42 -3.93 -16.06
CA GLY A 82 1.50 -4.64 -15.17
C GLY A 82 1.98 -6.03 -14.74
N ASP A 83 3.17 -6.46 -15.15
CA ASP A 83 3.73 -7.74 -14.72
C ASP A 83 4.11 -7.69 -13.23
N GLN A 84 3.69 -8.72 -12.48
CA GLN A 84 3.87 -8.80 -11.03
C GLN A 84 4.99 -9.76 -10.67
N THR A 85 5.85 -9.33 -9.76
CA THR A 85 6.98 -10.11 -9.24
C THR A 85 6.85 -10.22 -7.72
N LEU A 86 6.76 -11.45 -7.20
CA LEU A 86 6.80 -11.68 -5.75
C LEU A 86 8.25 -11.53 -5.25
N CYS A 87 8.44 -10.64 -4.29
CA CYS A 87 9.70 -10.39 -3.60
C CYS A 87 9.70 -11.10 -2.23
N SER A 88 10.82 -11.08 -1.52
CA SER A 88 10.91 -11.70 -0.20
C SER A 88 9.97 -11.04 0.81
N ASP A 89 9.43 -11.83 1.73
CA ASP A 89 8.56 -11.33 2.80
C ASP A 89 9.31 -10.38 3.75
N THR A 90 8.56 -9.50 4.41
CA THR A 90 9.06 -8.57 5.44
C THR A 90 8.32 -8.80 6.75
N ASN A 91 9.01 -8.70 7.90
CA ASN A 91 8.35 -8.84 9.20
C ASN A 91 7.59 -7.56 9.54
N LEU A 92 6.39 -7.68 10.10
CA LEU A 92 5.64 -6.50 10.56
C LEU A 92 6.17 -5.94 11.88
N GLN A 93 7.01 -6.69 12.58
CA GLN A 93 7.63 -6.32 13.85
C GLN A 93 9.17 -6.46 13.80
N PRO A 94 9.91 -5.72 14.65
CA PRO A 94 9.40 -4.66 15.51
C PRO A 94 9.00 -3.41 14.71
N ASP A 95 8.13 -2.60 15.30
CA ASP A 95 7.72 -1.31 14.76
C ASP A 95 8.95 -0.41 14.52
N ASP A 96 8.82 0.54 13.59
CA ASP A 96 9.84 1.54 13.25
C ASP A 96 11.20 0.95 12.85
N THR A 97 11.21 -0.31 12.42
CA THR A 97 12.43 -1.03 12.03
C THR A 97 12.43 -1.27 10.54
N ASN A 98 13.55 -0.94 9.89
CA ASN A 98 13.74 -1.15 8.46
C ASN A 98 13.66 -2.63 8.12
N GLN A 99 12.69 -3.00 7.30
CA GLN A 99 12.52 -4.33 6.73
C GLN A 99 12.84 -4.28 5.24
N LEU A 100 13.86 -5.03 4.84
CA LEU A 100 14.31 -5.12 3.46
C LEU A 100 13.55 -6.24 2.74
N SER A 101 12.95 -5.93 1.61
CA SER A 101 12.48 -6.93 0.64
C SER A 101 13.42 -6.99 -0.55
N THR A 102 13.72 -8.20 -1.03
CA THR A 102 14.54 -8.46 -2.20
C THR A 102 13.70 -9.14 -3.28
N CYS A 103 13.71 -8.56 -4.48
CA CYS A 103 12.98 -9.09 -5.62
C CYS A 103 13.91 -9.97 -6.50
N PRO A 104 13.41 -11.06 -7.10
CA PRO A 104 14.18 -11.93 -8.00
C PRO A 104 14.40 -11.30 -9.40
N ILE A 105 14.72 -10.01 -9.43
CA ILE A 105 15.08 -9.23 -10.60
C ILE A 105 16.26 -8.33 -10.24
N THR A 106 17.17 -8.14 -11.18
CA THR A 106 18.31 -7.24 -11.00
C THR A 106 17.95 -5.82 -11.43
N LYS A 107 18.67 -4.84 -10.89
CA LYS A 107 18.50 -3.41 -11.25
C LYS A 107 18.72 -3.16 -12.75
N GLY A 108 19.61 -3.92 -13.39
CA GLY A 108 19.85 -3.85 -14.83
C GLY A 108 18.71 -4.39 -15.70
N GLN A 109 17.75 -5.12 -15.12
CA GLN A 109 16.53 -5.57 -15.82
C GLN A 109 15.38 -4.56 -15.70
N LEU A 110 15.53 -3.52 -14.89
CA LEU A 110 14.53 -2.45 -14.78
C LEU A 110 14.55 -1.56 -16.02
N TYR A 111 13.47 -0.83 -16.22
CA TYR A 111 13.34 0.17 -17.28
C TYR A 111 12.53 1.38 -16.79
N SER A 112 12.73 2.51 -17.46
CA SER A 112 12.08 3.76 -17.04
C SER A 112 10.56 3.67 -17.19
N GLY A 113 9.84 4.18 -16.20
CA GLY A 113 8.38 4.16 -16.17
C GLY A 113 7.84 4.21 -14.75
N ASP A 114 6.53 4.03 -14.62
CA ASP A 114 5.81 3.99 -13.35
C ASP A 114 5.75 2.55 -12.83
N TRP A 115 6.25 2.36 -11.61
CA TRP A 115 6.32 1.08 -10.92
C TRP A 115 5.51 1.18 -9.63
N SER A 116 5.02 0.04 -9.15
CA SER A 116 4.28 -0.03 -7.89
C SER A 116 4.85 -1.11 -6.98
N VAL A 117 4.76 -0.90 -5.67
CA VAL A 117 4.97 -1.94 -4.67
C VAL A 117 3.67 -2.12 -3.90
N VAL A 118 3.20 -3.37 -3.83
CA VAL A 118 2.03 -3.78 -3.06
C VAL A 118 2.47 -4.66 -1.89
N ILE A 119 1.96 -4.37 -0.70
CA ILE A 119 2.32 -5.03 0.56
C ILE A 119 1.04 -5.55 1.20
N ILE A 120 0.94 -6.86 1.38
CA ILE A 120 -0.28 -7.53 1.86
C ILE A 120 0.06 -8.46 3.02
N SER A 121 -0.73 -8.40 4.10
CA SER A 121 -0.64 -9.36 5.19
C SER A 121 -1.99 -9.56 5.87
N ASN A 122 -2.19 -10.73 6.46
CA ASN A 122 -3.31 -10.98 7.36
C ASN A 122 -3.05 -10.46 8.78
N ASN A 123 -1.86 -9.87 9.03
CA ASN A 123 -1.48 -9.23 10.28
C ASN A 123 -1.75 -10.13 11.49
N GLY A 124 -1.40 -11.41 11.41
CA GLY A 124 -1.57 -12.38 12.50
C GLY A 124 -3.04 -12.61 12.89
N ASP A 125 -3.95 -12.67 11.91
CA ASP A 125 -5.41 -12.75 12.08
C ASP A 125 -6.05 -11.50 12.72
N ALA A 126 -5.32 -10.39 12.82
CA ALA A 126 -5.87 -9.09 13.18
C ALA A 126 -6.44 -8.36 11.95
N ALA A 127 -6.59 -7.04 12.03
CA ALA A 127 -6.98 -6.24 10.87
C ALA A 127 -5.92 -6.40 9.75
N PRO A 128 -6.29 -6.95 8.58
CA PRO A 128 -5.35 -7.18 7.49
C PRO A 128 -4.85 -5.85 6.93
N ILE A 129 -3.66 -5.89 6.33
CA ILE A 129 -3.06 -4.73 5.69
C ILE A 129 -2.97 -4.96 4.18
N ALA A 130 -3.19 -3.88 3.43
CA ALA A 130 -2.99 -3.81 2.00
C ALA A 130 -2.55 -2.39 1.67
N TYR A 131 -1.26 -2.20 1.43
CA TYR A 131 -0.68 -0.91 1.05
C TYR A 131 -0.12 -0.99 -0.36
N GLU A 132 -0.30 0.08 -1.11
CA GLU A 132 0.30 0.29 -2.41
C GLU A 132 1.07 1.61 -2.37
N ARG A 133 2.24 1.63 -3.02
CA ARG A 133 2.95 2.87 -3.32
C ARG A 133 3.37 2.85 -4.78
N ASP A 134 3.08 3.93 -5.47
CA ASP A 134 3.43 4.16 -6.85
C ASP A 134 4.62 5.11 -6.94
N PHE A 135 5.58 4.82 -7.80
CA PHE A 135 6.75 5.67 -8.01
C PHE A 135 7.31 5.53 -9.42
N SER A 136 8.00 6.57 -9.87
CA SER A 136 8.67 6.55 -11.17
C SER A 136 10.14 6.16 -11.05
N LEU A 137 10.60 5.31 -11.96
CA LEU A 137 12.01 5.00 -12.13
C LEU A 137 12.55 5.66 -13.40
N SER A 138 13.72 6.27 -13.29
CA SER A 138 14.58 6.64 -14.42
C SER A 138 15.77 5.69 -14.45
N VAL A 139 15.89 4.90 -15.51
CA VAL A 139 16.87 3.83 -15.59
C VAL A 139 17.89 4.14 -16.69
N GLY A 140 19.18 4.08 -16.34
CA GLY A 140 20.26 4.34 -17.28
C GLY A 140 21.64 4.03 -16.71
N PRO A 141 22.71 4.14 -17.52
CA PRO A 141 24.06 3.90 -17.04
C PRO A 141 24.48 5.01 -16.07
N GLN A 142 24.94 4.63 -14.88
CA GLN A 142 25.53 5.60 -13.95
C GLN A 142 26.92 6.03 -14.42
N SER A 143 27.19 7.34 -14.39
CA SER A 143 28.52 7.91 -14.61
C SER A 143 28.95 8.67 -13.36
N THR A 144 30.13 8.37 -12.84
CA THR A 144 30.70 9.02 -11.64
C THR A 144 31.94 9.81 -12.02
N SER A 145 32.05 11.05 -11.55
CA SER A 145 33.25 11.88 -11.68
C SER A 145 33.86 12.11 -10.30
N THR A 146 35.17 11.92 -10.16
CA THR A 146 35.93 12.30 -8.96
C THR A 146 36.53 13.67 -9.18
N VAL A 147 36.27 14.61 -8.26
CA VAL A 147 36.90 15.94 -8.25
C VAL A 147 37.98 15.93 -7.16
N SER A 148 39.19 16.37 -7.51
CA SER A 148 40.35 16.47 -6.62
C SER A 148 40.57 17.90 -6.14
#